data_AF-A0A565B819-F1
#
_entry.id   AF-A0A565B819-F1
#
_cell.length_a   1.000
_cell.length_b   1.000
_cell.length_c   1.000
_cell.angle_alpha   90.00
_cell.angle_beta   90.00
_cell.angle_gamma   90.00
#
_symmetry.space_group_name_H-M   'P 1'
#
loop_
_entity.id
_entity.type
_entity.pdbx_description
1 polymer ?
#
loop_
_entity_poly.entity_id
_entity_poly.type
_entity_poly.pdbx_seq_one_letter_code
_entity_poly.pdbx_strand_id
1 'polypeptide(L)'
;MKHDVLSLAKRFYSCEEVNFLSTITNTEAQRKEFVKLWTLKEAYVKALGKGFSASPFNTFSIIKTKESYNLCEAEERIGAWKFAVLELVASSHYATICIEDDYGVGGAPMNVIVHRTIPFLEDELISD
;
A
#
# COMPACT_ATOMS: atom_id res chain seq x y z
N MET A 1 4.79 26.75 -4.08
CA MET A 1 5.33 25.85 -3.03
C MET A 1 5.42 24.45 -3.62
N LYS A 2 6.59 24.01 -4.09
CA LYS A 2 6.77 22.60 -4.51
C LYS A 2 7.02 21.81 -3.23
N HIS A 3 6.01 21.13 -2.70
CA HIS A 3 6.22 20.20 -1.61
C HIS A 3 7.10 19.06 -2.13
N ASP A 4 8.29 18.91 -1.55
CA ASP A 4 9.19 17.81 -1.85
C ASP A 4 8.65 16.53 -1.21
N VAL A 5 8.41 15.51 -2.03
CA VAL A 5 7.86 14.22 -1.59
C VAL A 5 8.76 13.58 -0.55
N LEU A 6 10.08 13.74 -0.67
CA LEU A 6 11.03 13.20 0.30
C LEU A 6 10.91 13.89 1.66
N SER A 7 10.62 15.20 1.70
CA SER A 7 10.37 15.90 2.96
C SER A 7 9.13 15.37 3.69
N LEU A 8 8.11 14.95 2.95
CA LEU A 8 6.90 14.35 3.52
C LEU A 8 7.16 12.91 3.97
N ALA A 9 7.86 12.13 3.14
CA ALA A 9 8.29 10.77 3.47
C ALA A 9 9.11 10.74 4.76
N LYS A 10 10.07 11.66 4.94
CA LYS A 10 10.86 11.76 6.18
C LYS A 10 10.05 11.99 7.45
N ARG A 11 8.83 12.55 7.34
CA ARG A 11 7.95 12.81 8.49
C ARG A 11 7.08 11.62 8.85
N PHE A 12 6.69 10.81 7.87
CA PHE A 12 5.66 9.79 8.03
C PHE A 12 6.16 8.36 7.78
N TYR A 13 7.20 8.16 6.97
CA TYR A 13 7.67 6.83 6.57
C TYR A 13 8.91 6.41 7.36
N SER A 14 9.18 5.10 7.33
CA SER A 14 10.40 4.51 7.88
C SER A 14 11.65 4.98 7.12
N CYS A 15 12.83 4.86 7.75
CA CYS A 15 14.10 5.15 7.10
C CYS A 15 14.31 4.32 5.82
N GLU A 16 13.87 3.06 5.81
CA GLU A 16 13.98 2.14 4.68
C GLU A 16 13.15 2.62 3.47
N GLU A 17 11.89 2.99 3.70
CA GLU A 17 11.01 3.50 2.64
C GLU A 17 11.47 4.86 2.12
N VAL A 18 11.98 5.73 3.00
CA VAL A 18 12.57 7.02 2.60
C VAL A 18 13.79 6.78 1.70
N ASN A 19 14.67 5.85 2.09
CA ASN A 19 15.83 5.48 1.30
C ASN A 19 15.40 4.92 -0.06
N PHE A 20 14.43 4.01 -0.08
CA PHE A 20 13.87 3.47 -1.31
C PHE A 20 13.35 4.58 -2.24
N LEU A 21 12.50 5.48 -1.74
CA LEU A 21 11.97 6.62 -2.52
C LEU A 21 13.08 7.55 -3.03
N SER A 22 14.17 7.69 -2.27
CA SER A 22 15.31 8.52 -2.69
C SER A 22 16.11 7.93 -3.84
N THR A 23 16.03 6.61 -4.08
CA THR A 23 16.69 5.96 -5.22
C THR A 23 15.97 6.21 -6.56
N ILE A 24 14.73 6.69 -6.52
CA ILE A 24 13.91 6.96 -7.71
C ILE A 24 14.24 8.35 -8.27
N THR A 25 15.02 8.40 -9.36
CA THR A 25 15.45 9.66 -9.98
C THR A 25 14.31 10.40 -10.69
N ASN A 26 13.36 9.68 -11.29
CA ASN A 26 12.22 10.31 -11.98
C ASN A 26 11.21 10.84 -10.95
N THR A 27 10.99 12.16 -10.94
CA THR A 27 10.11 12.83 -9.97
C THR A 27 8.65 12.38 -10.04
N GLU A 28 8.13 12.08 -11.23
CA GLU A 28 6.75 11.61 -11.37
C GLU A 28 6.61 10.19 -10.82
N ALA A 29 7.56 9.31 -11.16
CA ALA A 29 7.61 7.96 -10.63
C ALA A 29 7.75 7.95 -9.10
N GLN A 30 8.59 8.83 -8.55
CA GLN A 30 8.76 8.97 -7.10
C GLN A 30 7.45 9.39 -6.41
N ARG A 31 6.70 10.32 -7.02
CA ARG A 31 5.38 10.73 -6.51
C ARG A 31 4.38 9.58 -6.55
N LYS A 32 4.34 8.84 -7.66
CA LYS A 32 3.46 7.68 -7.80
C LYS A 32 3.77 6.62 -6.74
N GLU A 33 5.04 6.31 -6.54
CA GLU A 33 5.45 5.32 -5.54
C GLU A 33 5.19 5.80 -4.11
N PHE A 34 5.34 7.11 -3.84
CA PHE A 34 4.95 7.68 -2.54
C PHE A 34 3.46 7.47 -2.25
N VAL A 35 2.58 7.76 -3.21
CA VAL A 35 1.13 7.58 -3.03
C VAL A 35 0.79 6.09 -2.90
N LYS A 36 1.45 5.22 -3.66
CA LYS A 36 1.28 3.76 -3.55
C LYS A 36 1.67 3.24 -2.16
N LEU A 37 2.80 3.67 -1.63
CA LEU A 37 3.20 3.37 -0.25
C LEU A 37 2.17 3.92 0.74
N TRP A 38 1.67 5.14 0.54
CA TRP A 38 0.65 5.73 1.40
C TRP A 38 -0.60 4.83 1.48
N THR A 39 -1.10 4.36 0.33
CA THR A 39 -2.30 3.52 0.29
C THR A 39 -2.07 2.15 0.92
N LEU A 40 -0.87 1.57 0.76
CA LEU A 40 -0.47 0.34 1.44
C LEU A 40 -0.49 0.49 2.97
N LYS A 41 0.10 1.56 3.50
CA LYS A 41 0.15 1.82 4.95
C LYS A 41 -1.22 2.13 5.52
N GLU A 42 -2.02 2.94 4.84
CA GLU A 42 -3.42 3.20 5.20
C GLU A 42 -4.25 1.91 5.24
N ALA A 43 -4.11 1.03 4.25
CA ALA A 43 -4.85 -0.21 4.19
C ALA A 43 -4.54 -1.12 5.39
N TYR A 44 -3.27 -1.23 5.77
CA TYR A 44 -2.86 -1.97 6.97
C TYR A 44 -3.43 -1.37 8.26
N VAL A 45 -3.27 -0.06 8.47
CA VAL A 45 -3.78 0.62 9.68
C VAL A 45 -5.31 0.48 9.78
N LYS A 46 -6.02 0.53 8.65
CA LYS A 46 -7.47 0.28 8.60
C LYS A 46 -7.82 -1.17 8.92
N ALA A 47 -7.06 -2.14 8.40
CA ALA A 47 -7.27 -3.55 8.69
C ALA A 47 -7.05 -3.87 10.18
N LEU A 48 -6.08 -3.21 10.84
CA LEU A 48 -5.88 -3.32 12.29
C LEU A 48 -7.05 -2.77 13.11
N GLY A 49 -7.80 -1.79 12.59
CA GLY A 49 -8.95 -1.19 13.28
C GLY A 49 -8.62 -0.35 14.51
N LYS A 50 -7.34 -0.08 14.81
CA LYS A 50 -6.90 0.66 16.02
C LYS A 50 -6.80 2.17 15.83
N GLY A 51 -7.02 2.65 14.60
CA GLY A 51 -6.85 4.06 14.22
C GLY A 51 -5.39 4.48 14.06
N PHE A 52 -5.18 5.64 13.42
CA PHE A 52 -3.84 6.11 13.02
C PHE A 52 -2.89 6.34 14.22
N SER A 53 -3.41 6.82 15.35
CA SER A 53 -2.60 7.11 16.54
C SER A 53 -1.96 5.86 17.15
N ALA A 54 -2.57 4.69 16.98
CA ALA A 54 -2.10 3.44 17.55
C ALA A 54 -1.04 2.74 16.68
N SER A 55 -0.94 3.10 15.41
CA SER A 55 0.03 2.52 14.47
C SER A 55 0.55 3.60 13.52
N PRO A 56 1.37 4.54 14.01
CA PRO A 56 1.97 5.57 13.18
C PRO A 56 2.80 4.94 12.06
N PHE A 57 2.76 5.54 10.87
CA PHE A 57 3.45 4.97 9.70
C PHE A 57 4.95 4.77 9.91
N ASN A 58 5.62 5.56 10.73
CA ASN A 58 7.07 5.42 10.92
C ASN A 58 7.48 4.25 11.83
N THR A 59 6.53 3.52 12.43
CA THR A 59 6.83 2.37 13.31
C THR A 59 6.94 1.04 12.56
N PHE A 60 6.54 0.99 11.30
CA PHE A 60 6.61 -0.20 10.46
C PHE A 60 7.02 0.17 9.03
N SER A 61 7.55 -0.82 8.31
CA SER A 61 7.98 -0.70 6.92
C SER A 61 7.16 -1.58 6.01
N ILE A 62 6.85 -1.08 4.82
CA ILE A 62 6.34 -1.91 3.72
C ILE A 62 7.44 -2.10 2.70
N ILE A 63 7.93 -3.34 2.60
CA ILE A 63 9.04 -3.72 1.74
C ILE A 63 8.50 -4.39 0.48
N LYS A 64 8.77 -3.76 -0.66
CA LYS A 64 8.42 -4.28 -1.98
C LYS A 64 9.39 -5.40 -2.37
N THR A 65 8.85 -6.57 -2.66
CA THR A 65 9.58 -7.70 -3.25
C THR A 65 9.25 -7.83 -4.74
N LYS A 66 9.79 -8.85 -5.41
CA LYS A 66 9.52 -9.09 -6.84
C LYS A 66 8.03 -9.32 -7.13
N GLU A 67 7.30 -9.92 -6.20
CA GLU A 67 5.94 -10.43 -6.44
C GLU A 67 4.90 -9.88 -5.45
N SER A 68 5.32 -9.28 -4.33
CA SER A 68 4.41 -8.85 -3.27
C SER A 68 4.98 -7.72 -2.40
N TYR A 69 4.17 -7.24 -1.47
CA TYR A 69 4.58 -6.34 -0.39
C TYR A 69 4.58 -7.08 0.93
N ASN A 70 5.65 -6.93 1.71
CA ASN A 70 5.77 -7.49 3.04
C ASN A 70 5.71 -6.37 4.07
N LEU A 71 4.99 -6.62 5.15
CA LEU A 71 4.98 -5.77 6.33
C LEU A 71 6.11 -6.20 7.27
N CYS A 72 6.98 -5.27 7.65
CA CYS A 72 8.09 -5.52 8.55
C CYS A 72 8.12 -4.54 9.72
N GLU A 73 8.58 -5.00 10.88
CA GLU A 73 8.93 -4.19 12.04
C GLU A 73 10.32 -4.63 12.50
N ALA A 74 11.23 -3.67 12.71
CA ALA A 74 12.63 -3.95 13.05
C ALA A 74 13.30 -5.01 12.14
N GLU A 75 13.09 -4.90 10.83
CA GLU A 75 13.60 -5.81 9.78
C GLU A 75 12.97 -7.22 9.77
N GLU A 76 12.10 -7.55 10.72
CA GLU A 76 11.40 -8.83 10.77
C GLU A 76 10.01 -8.73 10.13
N ARG A 77 9.65 -9.72 9.31
CA ARG A 77 8.30 -9.80 8.75
C ARG A 77 7.30 -10.06 9.88
N ILE A 78 6.31 -9.19 10.01
CA ILE A 78 5.28 -9.31 11.03
C ILE A 78 3.97 -9.79 10.43
N GLY A 79 3.40 -10.82 11.04
CA GLY A 79 2.12 -11.41 10.63
C GLY A 79 2.11 -11.97 9.21
N ALA A 80 0.96 -12.49 8.82
CA ALA A 80 0.72 -13.05 7.51
C ALA A 80 -0.06 -12.05 6.63
N TRP A 81 0.34 -10.77 6.61
CA TRP A 81 -0.37 -9.76 5.82
C TRP A 81 -0.11 -9.91 4.33
N LYS A 82 -1.17 -9.81 3.53
CA LYS A 82 -1.16 -9.75 2.07
C LYS A 82 -1.71 -8.41 1.61
N PHE A 83 -1.15 -7.91 0.51
CA PHE A 83 -1.54 -6.65 -0.10
C PHE A 83 -1.83 -6.83 -1.58
N ALA A 84 -2.96 -6.29 -2.04
CA ALA A 84 -3.27 -6.14 -3.46
C ALA A 84 -3.37 -4.65 -3.80
N VAL A 85 -2.54 -4.19 -4.73
CA VAL A 85 -2.55 -2.81 -5.21
C VAL A 85 -3.31 -2.75 -6.53
N LEU A 86 -4.31 -1.87 -6.60
CA LEU A 86 -5.12 -1.62 -7.78
C LEU A 86 -4.75 -0.25 -8.35
N GLU A 87 -4.38 -0.22 -9.62
CA GLU A 87 -4.13 1.03 -10.37
C GLU A 87 -5.41 1.41 -11.12
N LEU A 88 -6.10 2.45 -10.63
CA LEU A 88 -7.38 2.87 -11.18
C LEU A 88 -7.19 3.93 -12.27
N VAL A 89 -8.08 3.91 -13.27
CA VAL A 89 -8.24 4.86 -14.40
C VAL A 89 -6.95 5.62 -14.77
N ALA A 90 -6.25 5.13 -15.79
CA ALA A 90 -5.03 5.74 -16.34
C ALA A 90 -3.95 6.05 -15.28
N SER A 91 -3.84 5.23 -14.22
CA SER A 91 -2.88 5.41 -13.11
C SER A 91 -3.03 6.71 -12.32
N SER A 92 -4.20 7.35 -12.38
CA SER A 92 -4.46 8.60 -11.64
C SER A 92 -4.67 8.36 -10.14
N HIS A 93 -5.18 7.18 -9.77
CA HIS A 93 -5.48 6.82 -8.40
C HIS A 93 -4.96 5.42 -8.09
N TYR A 94 -4.58 5.22 -6.82
CA TYR A 94 -4.21 3.93 -6.27
C TYR A 94 -5.22 3.54 -5.21
N ALA A 95 -5.62 2.28 -5.23
CA ALA A 95 -6.32 1.64 -4.12
C ALA A 95 -5.48 0.46 -3.64
N THR A 96 -5.59 0.14 -2.35
CA THR A 96 -4.91 -1.02 -1.79
C THR A 96 -5.84 -1.77 -0.87
N ILE A 97 -5.87 -3.07 -1.04
CA ILE A 97 -6.56 -4.00 -0.15
C ILE A 97 -5.50 -4.69 0.70
N CYS A 98 -5.73 -4.76 2.00
CA CYS A 98 -4.88 -5.46 2.96
C CYS A 98 -5.72 -6.52 3.67
N ILE A 99 -5.22 -7.75 3.72
CA ILE A 99 -5.86 -8.87 4.42
C ILE A 99 -4.84 -9.61 5.26
N GLU A 100 -5.26 -10.16 6.39
CA GLU A 100 -4.47 -11.11 7.16
C GLU A 100 -4.72 -12.52 6.61
N ASP A 101 -3.65 -13.21 6.22
CA ASP A 101 -3.68 -14.57 5.72
C ASP A 101 -3.62 -15.54 6.90
N ASP A 102 -4.79 -15.86 7.45
CA ASP A 102 -4.93 -16.74 8.62
C ASP A 102 -4.60 -18.22 8.32
N TYR A 103 -4.39 -18.55 7.04
CA TYR A 103 -3.99 -19.88 6.59
C TYR A 103 -2.46 -19.93 6.49
N GLY A 104 -1.84 -20.84 7.27
CA GLY A 104 -0.40 -21.06 7.27
C GLY A 104 0.22 -21.36 5.89
N VAL A 105 1.55 -21.53 5.88
CA VAL A 105 2.45 -21.67 4.70
C VAL A 105 1.75 -22.27 3.46
N GLY A 106 1.42 -21.41 2.49
CA GLY A 106 0.72 -21.77 1.25
C GLY A 106 -0.64 -21.11 1.04
N GLY A 107 -1.02 -20.12 1.87
CA GLY A 107 -2.31 -19.44 1.80
C GLY A 107 -2.71 -18.99 0.40
N ALA A 108 -3.99 -19.17 0.06
CA ALA A 108 -4.54 -18.99 -1.27
C ALA A 108 -4.20 -17.61 -1.89
N PRO A 109 -4.03 -17.53 -3.22
CA PRO A 109 -3.85 -16.26 -3.90
C PRO A 109 -5.04 -15.34 -3.60
N MET A 110 -4.76 -14.06 -3.40
CA MET A 110 -5.80 -13.06 -3.19
C MET A 110 -6.54 -12.84 -4.51
N ASN A 111 -7.73 -13.40 -4.64
CA ASN A 111 -8.59 -13.19 -5.79
C ASN A 111 -9.49 -11.97 -5.53
N VAL A 112 -9.40 -10.95 -6.37
CA VAL A 112 -10.10 -9.67 -6.22
C VAL A 112 -10.90 -9.40 -7.47
N ILE A 113 -12.23 -9.46 -7.34
CA ILE A 113 -13.15 -9.10 -8.40
C ILE A 113 -13.54 -7.62 -8.23
N VAL A 114 -13.30 -6.80 -9.25
CA VAL A 114 -13.54 -5.36 -9.20
C VAL A 114 -14.71 -4.99 -10.08
N HIS A 115 -15.71 -4.33 -9.50
CA HIS A 115 -16.85 -3.77 -10.23
C HIS A 115 -16.88 -2.25 -10.14
N ARG A 116 -17.33 -1.61 -11.21
CA ARG A 116 -17.69 -0.19 -11.25
C ARG A 116 -19.20 -0.09 -11.19
N THR A 117 -19.70 0.42 -10.07
CA THR A 117 -21.14 0.57 -9.84
C THR A 117 -21.55 2.04 -9.89
N ILE A 118 -22.55 2.37 -10.71
CA ILE A 118 -23.34 3.60 -10.56
C ILE A 118 -24.60 3.24 -9.78
N PRO A 119 -24.82 3.79 -8.57
CA PRO A 119 -25.98 3.46 -7.75
C PRO A 119 -27.29 3.58 -8.54
N PHE A 120 -28.08 2.49 -8.53
CA PHE A 120 -29.38 2.36 -9.21
C PHE A 120 -29.36 2.45 -10.75
N LEU A 121 -28.19 2.46 -11.39
CA LEU A 121 -28.07 2.55 -12.85
C LEU A 121 -27.38 1.33 -13.48
N GLU A 122 -26.12 1.09 -13.13
CA GLU A 122 -25.28 0.10 -13.82
C GLU A 122 -24.26 -0.52 -12.87
N ASP A 123 -23.87 -1.75 -13.17
CA ASP A 123 -22.74 -2.44 -12.54
C ASP A 123 -21.91 -3.12 -13.63
N GLU A 124 -20.63 -2.76 -13.71
CA GLU A 124 -19.72 -3.16 -14.78
C GLU A 124 -18.52 -3.90 -14.17
N LEU A 125 -18.27 -5.14 -14.61
CA LEU A 125 -17.07 -5.88 -14.21
C LEU A 125 -15.84 -5.25 -14.87
N ILE A 126 -14.88 -4.82 -14.05
CA ILE A 126 -13.63 -4.19 -14.49
C ILE A 126 -12.48 -5.19 -14.55
N SER A 127 -12.41 -6.13 -13.60
CA SER A 127 -11.35 -7.14 -13.52
C SER A 127 -11.82 -8.36 -12.73
N ASP A 128 -11.42 -9.56 -13.18
CA ASP A 128 -11.57 -10.87 -12.52
C ASP A 128 -10.23 -11.44 -12.02
#